data_AF-A0A1I9Q6J6-F1
#
_entry.id   AF-A0A1I9Q6J6-F1
#
_cell.length_a   1.000
_cell.length_b   1.000
_cell.length_c   1.000
_cell.angle_alpha   90.00
_cell.angle_beta   90.00
_cell.angle_gamma   90.00
#
_symmetry.space_group_name_H-M   'P 1'
#
loop_
_entity.id
_entity.type
_entity.pdbx_description
1 polymer ?
#
loop_
_entity_poly.entity_id
_entity_poly.type
_entity_poly.pdbx_seq_one_letter_code
_entity_poly.pdbx_strand_id
1 'polypeptide(L)'
;MSRNSKKSPFFKYNLKNNQKKWIKIFNKNLVIMPKDIDNIYNIYNGKDFIKIKILKDMLGYKFGEFINTRKRYIYKKIKKKK
;
A
#
# COMPACT_ATOMS: atom_id res chain seq x y z
N MET A 1 13.08 6.59 -3.98
CA MET A 1 13.64 5.58 -4.90
C MET A 1 13.17 5.90 -6.30
N SER A 2 14.06 6.26 -7.24
CA SER A 2 13.65 6.52 -8.63
C SER A 2 13.49 5.20 -9.39
N ARG A 3 12.42 5.08 -10.18
CA ARG A 3 12.26 3.96 -11.12
C ARG A 3 13.04 4.27 -12.40
N ASN A 4 13.34 3.23 -13.16
CA ASN A 4 13.91 3.39 -14.50
C ASN A 4 12.92 4.17 -15.38
N SER A 5 13.31 5.37 -15.82
CA SER A 5 12.50 6.26 -16.67
C SER A 5 12.18 5.67 -18.04
N LYS A 6 13.00 4.73 -18.53
CA LYS A 6 12.78 4.07 -19.82
C LYS A 6 11.70 2.98 -19.78
N LYS A 7 11.21 2.59 -18.59
CA LYS A 7 10.19 1.54 -18.44
C LYS A 7 8.86 2.15 -18.04
N SER A 8 7.79 1.71 -18.69
CA SER A 8 6.42 2.09 -18.35
C SER A 8 6.08 1.71 -16.89
N PRO A 9 5.19 2.48 -16.22
CA PRO A 9 4.68 2.11 -14.90
C PRO A 9 4.15 0.67 -14.86
N PHE A 10 4.32 0.00 -13.73
CA PHE A 10 3.80 -1.36 -13.56
C PHE A 10 2.37 -1.29 -13.00
N PHE A 11 1.38 -1.60 -13.84
CA PHE A 11 -0.05 -1.52 -13.52
C PHE A 11 -0.82 -2.80 -13.91
N LYS A 12 -0.39 -3.97 -13.42
CA LYS A 12 -1.13 -5.23 -13.67
C LYS A 12 -2.23 -5.45 -12.62
N TYR A 13 -3.47 -5.07 -12.96
CA TYR A 13 -4.63 -5.37 -12.14
C TYR A 13 -5.20 -6.75 -12.50
N ASN A 14 -5.12 -7.73 -11.60
CA ASN A 14 -5.94 -8.94 -11.68
C ASN A 14 -7.29 -8.69 -10.99
N LEU A 15 -8.04 -7.70 -11.49
CA LEU A 15 -9.38 -7.39 -10.97
C LEU A 15 -10.34 -8.41 -11.58
N LYS A 16 -10.69 -9.46 -10.83
CA LYS A 16 -11.95 -10.16 -11.10
C LYS A 16 -13.05 -9.12 -10.85
N ASN A 17 -13.81 -8.77 -11.88
CA ASN A 17 -14.91 -7.81 -11.87
C ASN A 17 -16.02 -8.25 -10.89
N ASN A 18 -15.75 -8.16 -9.60
CA ASN A 18 -16.75 -8.36 -8.57
C ASN A 18 -17.09 -6.97 -8.04
N GLN A 19 -18.37 -6.60 -8.10
CA GLN A 19 -18.97 -5.36 -7.61
C GLN A 19 -18.84 -5.18 -6.08
N LYS A 20 -17.65 -5.42 -5.52
CA LYS A 20 -17.39 -5.27 -4.10
C LYS A 20 -16.98 -3.83 -3.83
N LYS A 21 -17.60 -3.25 -2.81
CA LYS A 21 -17.36 -1.90 -2.27
C LYS A 21 -15.89 -1.62 -1.85
N TRP A 22 -15.01 -2.64 -1.90
CA TRP A 22 -13.66 -2.66 -1.36
C TRP A 22 -12.83 -3.66 -2.16
N ILE A 23 -11.77 -3.17 -2.80
CA ILE A 23 -10.89 -3.96 -3.66
C ILE A 23 -9.71 -4.47 -2.82
N LYS A 24 -9.46 -5.78 -2.88
CA LYS A 24 -8.31 -6.40 -2.20
C LYS A 24 -7.07 -6.36 -3.09
N ILE A 25 -5.96 -5.86 -2.57
CA ILE A 25 -4.66 -5.80 -3.23
C ILE A 25 -3.65 -6.65 -2.47
N PHE A 26 -3.12 -7.67 -3.15
CA PHE A 26 -1.97 -8.43 -2.66
C PHE A 26 -0.65 -7.87 -3.18
N ASN A 27 -0.66 -7.37 -4.42
CA ASN A 27 0.54 -6.88 -5.07
C ASN A 27 0.83 -5.41 -4.69
N LYS A 28 1.78 -5.20 -3.78
CA LYS A 28 2.23 -3.88 -3.31
C LYS A 28 3.04 -3.08 -4.34
N ASN A 29 3.51 -3.71 -5.42
CA ASN A 29 4.37 -3.06 -6.44
C ASN A 29 3.58 -2.33 -7.54
N LEU A 30 2.25 -2.43 -7.50
CA LEU A 30 1.35 -1.74 -8.41
C LEU A 30 1.44 -0.22 -8.21
N VAL A 31 1.42 0.53 -9.31
CA VAL A 31 1.36 2.00 -9.29
C VAL A 31 -0.08 2.47 -9.16
N ILE A 32 -0.29 3.51 -8.37
CA ILE A 32 -1.58 4.18 -8.24
C ILE A 32 -1.85 4.99 -9.51
N MET A 33 -2.92 4.64 -10.21
CA MET A 33 -3.35 5.32 -11.43
C MET A 33 -4.45 6.35 -11.14
N PRO A 34 -4.70 7.29 -12.08
CA PRO A 34 -5.80 8.25 -11.97
C PRO A 34 -7.18 7.62 -11.73
N LYS A 35 -7.39 6.39 -12.21
CA LYS A 35 -8.64 5.63 -12.02
C LYS A 35 -8.86 5.13 -10.59
N ASP A 36 -7.81 5.12 -9.77
CA ASP A 36 -7.85 4.62 -8.41
C ASP A 36 -8.19 5.71 -7.37
N ILE A 37 -8.27 6.97 -7.79
CA ILE A 37 -8.57 8.12 -6.90
C ILE A 37 -9.96 7.95 -6.28
N ASP A 38 -10.09 8.33 -5.01
CA ASP A 38 -11.31 8.23 -4.19
C ASP A 38 -11.85 6.81 -3.93
N ASN A 39 -11.22 5.79 -4.51
CA ASN A 39 -11.52 4.40 -4.19
C ASN A 39 -10.83 3.96 -2.89
N ILE A 40 -11.44 2.96 -2.25
CA ILE A 40 -10.94 2.36 -1.02
C ILE A 40 -10.36 0.98 -1.33
N TYR A 41 -9.10 0.79 -0.94
CA TYR A 41 -8.37 -0.45 -1.14
C TYR A 41 -7.99 -1.09 0.18
N ASN A 42 -8.08 -2.41 0.21
CA ASN A 42 -7.57 -3.26 1.26
C ASN A 42 -6.26 -3.87 0.80
N ILE A 43 -5.14 -3.37 1.31
CA ILE A 43 -3.82 -3.75 0.81
C ILE A 43 -3.11 -4.63 1.84
N TYR A 44 -2.52 -5.73 1.37
CA TYR A 44 -1.91 -6.73 2.22
C TYR A 44 -0.54 -6.29 2.74
N ASN A 45 -0.42 -6.15 4.05
CA ASN A 45 0.81 -5.70 4.70
C ASN A 45 1.86 -6.81 4.83
N GLY A 46 1.45 -8.07 4.86
CA GLY A 46 2.30 -9.23 5.19
C GLY A 46 1.72 -10.11 6.29
N LYS A 47 0.69 -9.60 6.99
CA LYS A 47 -0.09 -10.31 8.00
C LYS A 47 -1.58 -10.02 7.81
N ASP A 48 -1.93 -8.73 7.84
CA ASP A 48 -3.31 -8.25 7.75
C ASP A 48 -3.51 -7.33 6.54
N PHE A 49 -4.78 -7.07 6.21
CA PHE A 49 -5.16 -6.06 5.21
C PHE A 49 -5.39 -4.70 5.86
N ILE A 50 -4.76 -3.67 5.32
CA ILE A 50 -4.94 -2.29 5.76
C ILE A 50 -5.86 -1.58 4.76
N LYS A 51 -6.90 -0.94 5.29
CA LYS A 51 -7.87 -0.16 4.51
C LYS A 51 -7.32 1.25 4.31
N ILE A 52 -7.13 1.64 3.05
CA ILE A 52 -6.60 2.96 2.67
C ILE A 52 -7.53 3.56 1.61
N LYS A 53 -7.90 4.83 1.80
CA LYS A 53 -8.55 5.65 0.77
C LYS A 53 -7.44 6.36 -0.01
N ILE A 54 -7.48 6.30 -1.33
CA ILE A 54 -6.49 6.94 -2.19
C ILE A 54 -6.84 8.39 -2.42
N LEU A 55 -5.84 9.25 -2.23
CA LEU A 55 -5.89 10.68 -2.52
C LEU A 55 -5.12 10.99 -3.81
N LYS A 56 -5.37 12.17 -4.39
CA LYS A 56 -4.72 12.62 -5.64
C LYS A 56 -3.20 12.73 -5.51
N ASP A 57 -2.71 13.11 -4.33
CA ASP A 57 -1.27 13.25 -4.08
C ASP A 57 -0.52 11.91 -4.05
N MET A 58 -1.25 10.80 -3.99
CA MET A 58 -0.67 9.45 -4.03
C MET A 58 -0.43 8.94 -5.46
N LEU A 59 -0.76 9.72 -6.49
CA LEU A 59 -0.52 9.35 -7.88
C LEU A 59 0.98 9.15 -8.18
N GLY A 60 1.29 8.11 -8.97
CA GLY A 60 2.66 7.78 -9.35
C GLY A 60 3.45 7.01 -8.28
N TYR A 61 2.98 7.00 -7.05
CA TYR A 61 3.48 6.15 -5.97
C TYR A 61 2.95 4.72 -6.09
N LYS A 62 3.57 3.81 -5.32
CA LYS A 62 3.13 2.42 -5.21
C LYS A 62 2.24 2.22 -4.00
N PHE A 63 1.29 1.30 -4.11
CA PHE A 63 0.42 0.91 -2.99
C PHE A 63 1.18 0.50 -1.72
N GLY A 64 2.36 -0.12 -1.86
CA GLY A 64 3.19 -0.53 -0.74
C GLY A 64 3.86 0.60 0.03
N GLU A 65 3.94 1.81 -0.52
CA GLU A 65 4.62 2.96 0.13
C GLU A 65 3.79 3.54 1.28
N PHE A 66 2.49 3.29 1.28
CA PHE A 66 1.55 3.80 2.28
C PHE A 66 1.32 2.83 3.45
N ILE A 67 2.11 1.76 3.54
CA ILE A 67 1.85 0.63 4.45
C ILE A 67 3.12 0.18 5.16
N ASN A 68 3.05 0.08 6.49
CA ASN A 68 4.17 -0.35 7.33
C ASN A 68 4.27 -1.87 7.43
N THR A 69 5.21 -2.47 6.70
CA THR A 69 5.44 -3.94 6.68
C THR A 69 6.00 -4.54 7.96
N ARG A 70 6.63 -3.72 8.81
CA ARG A 70 7.22 -4.18 10.08
C ARG A 70 6.73 -3.30 11.21
N LYS A 71 6.57 -3.91 12.39
CA LYS A 71 6.32 -3.15 13.62
C LYS A 71 7.57 -2.33 13.94
N ARG A 72 7.39 -1.05 14.28
CA ARG A 72 8.48 -0.19 14.73
C ARG A 72 9.13 -0.79 15.97
N TYR A 73 10.45 -0.87 15.97
CA TYR A 73 11.21 -1.28 17.15
C TYR A 73 11.13 -0.19 18.22
N ILE A 74 10.81 -0.60 19.46
CA ILE A 74 10.79 0.28 20.62
C ILE A 74 11.82 -0.28 21.60
N TYR A 75 12.81 0.54 21.95
CA TYR A 75 13.81 0.17 22.94
C TYR A 75 13.14 -0.05 24.30
N LYS A 76 13.32 -1.24 24.90
CA LYS A 76 12.77 -1.54 26.22
C LYS A 76 13.56 -0.75 27.27
N LYS A 77 12.91 0.19 27.96
CA LYS A 77 13.52 0.87 29.10
C LYS A 77 13.77 -0.14 30.23
N ILE A 78 15.01 -0.25 30.67
CA ILE A 78 15.38 -1.05 31.84
C ILE A 78 14.83 -0.32 33.08
N LYS A 79 13.94 -0.95 33.83
CA LYS A 79 13.48 -0.41 35.11
C LYS A 79 14.54 -0.73 36.17
N LYS A 80 15.20 0.28 36.74
CA LYS A 80 15.99 0.10 37.98
C LYS A 80 15.01 -0.28 39.09
N LYS A 81 15.20 -1.44 39.71
CA LYS A 81 14.53 -1.78 40.97
C LYS A 81 15.05 -0.82 42.04
N LYS A 82 14.12 -0.17 42.76
CA LYS A 82 14.44 0.48 44.03
C LYS A 82 14.66 -0.60 45.09
#